data_AF-A0A1G5W9G1-F1
#
_entry.id   AF-A0A1G5W9G1-F1
#
_cell.length_a   1.000
_cell.length_b   1.000
_cell.length_c   1.000
_cell.angle_alpha   90.00
_cell.angle_beta   90.00
_cell.angle_gamma   90.00
#
_symmetry.space_group_name_H-M   'P 1'
#
loop_
_entity.id
_entity.type
_entity.pdbx_description
1 polymer ?
#
loop_
_entity_poly.entity_id
_entity_poly.type
_entity_poly.pdbx_seq_one_letter_code
_entity_poly.pdbx_strand_id
1 'polypeptide(L)'
;MIAVFIAIFVIMAVMIYFVTASLRIVTENASKKVNVYFLSKLKEFDGDFKKKMNELEELKESKEEVEQRIKILKQDYNAMQVSRFYKPRPVIRDAYIPVSHYIDNGFFADYKTAKNLLVMDKGSIIKTVLEKFPYHGNLERYNAAKSILELLNFNAIYDLCTLEKTEQLKVLYDSLKKKEKALLGEFIEPMDEIEEFDILDFISWLKQTVSIQTPELKAYLGEEDENYDNVADNVVCMFDKNVCEGIRIVYQGRLYDYSIYKSRKKNEHIY
;
A
#
# COMPACT_ATOMS: atom_id res chain seq x y z
N MET A 1 0.65 -11.34 -109.59
CA MET A 1 -0.01 -10.63 -108.47
C MET A 1 -0.86 -11.55 -107.60
N ILE A 2 -1.74 -12.39 -108.15
CA ILE A 2 -2.62 -13.30 -107.36
C ILE A 2 -1.83 -14.27 -106.45
N ALA A 3 -0.75 -14.88 -106.94
CA ALA A 3 0.08 -15.81 -106.16
C ALA A 3 0.74 -15.17 -104.92
N VAL A 4 1.10 -13.88 -105.01
CA VAL A 4 1.71 -13.14 -103.88
C VAL A 4 0.66 -12.85 -102.80
N PHE A 5 -0.57 -12.50 -103.20
CA PHE A 5 -1.68 -12.31 -102.26
C PHE A 5 -2.05 -13.60 -101.52
N ILE A 6 -2.06 -14.75 -102.21
CA ILE A 6 -2.33 -16.05 -101.58
C ILE A 6 -1.24 -16.39 -100.55
N ALA A 7 0.05 -16.17 -100.88
CA ALA A 7 1.15 -16.43 -99.97
C ALA A 7 1.06 -15.59 -98.68
N ILE A 8 0.72 -14.30 -98.80
CA ILE A 8 0.53 -13.41 -97.63
C ILE A 8 -0.63 -13.90 -96.76
N PHE A 9 -1.73 -14.36 -97.37
CA PHE A 9 -2.88 -14.87 -96.64
C PHE A 9 -2.56 -16.17 -95.87
N VAL A 10 -1.76 -17.06 -96.46
CA VAL A 10 -1.30 -18.29 -95.78
C VAL A 10 -0.41 -17.93 -94.59
N ILE A 11 0.53 -17.00 -94.76
CA ILE A 11 1.42 -16.57 -93.66
C ILE A 11 0.59 -15.93 -92.53
N MET A 12 -0.38 -15.09 -92.86
CA MET A 12 -1.27 -14.46 -91.87
C MET A 12 -2.12 -15.49 -91.12
N ALA A 13 -2.65 -16.50 -91.82
CA ALA A 13 -3.42 -17.58 -91.21
C ALA A 13 -2.55 -18.42 -90.24
N VAL A 14 -1.30 -18.71 -90.61
CA VAL A 14 -0.35 -19.43 -89.75
C VAL A 14 -0.02 -18.63 -88.49
N MET A 15 0.17 -17.31 -88.60
CA MET A 15 0.42 -16.46 -87.42
C MET A 15 -0.79 -16.41 -86.48
N ILE A 16 -2.00 -16.29 -87.02
CA ILE A 16 -3.24 -16.29 -86.22
C ILE A 16 -3.42 -17.65 -85.52
N TYR A 17 -3.14 -18.74 -86.22
CA TYR A 17 -3.17 -20.08 -85.62
C TYR A 17 -2.15 -20.21 -84.47
N PHE A 18 -0.94 -19.69 -84.65
CA PHE A 18 0.10 -19.75 -83.61
C PHE A 18 -0.28 -18.93 -82.37
N VAL A 19 -0.84 -17.73 -82.53
CA VAL A 19 -1.29 -16.88 -81.42
C VAL A 19 -2.45 -17.53 -80.66
N THR A 20 -3.41 -18.12 -81.36
CA THR A 20 -4.54 -18.81 -80.72
C THR A 20 -4.11 -20.10 -80.01
N ALA A 21 -3.15 -20.84 -80.58
CA ALA A 21 -2.56 -22.02 -79.94
C ALA A 21 -1.76 -21.66 -78.68
N SER A 22 -0.95 -20.59 -78.71
CA SER A 22 -0.15 -20.17 -77.55
C SER A 22 -1.03 -19.68 -76.40
N LEU A 23 -2.09 -18.91 -76.68
CA LEU A 23 -3.09 -18.50 -75.70
C LEU A 23 -3.74 -19.70 -75.01
N ARG A 24 -4.10 -20.75 -75.78
CA ARG A 24 -4.70 -21.97 -75.24
C ARG A 24 -3.76 -22.73 -74.31
N ILE A 25 -2.48 -22.80 -74.66
CA ILE A 25 -1.46 -23.46 -73.83
C ILE A 25 -1.22 -22.67 -72.53
N VAL A 26 -1.17 -21.33 -72.61
CA VAL A 26 -0.97 -20.48 -71.42
C VAL A 26 -2.17 -20.56 -70.49
N THR A 27 -3.41 -20.54 -71.01
CA THR A 27 -4.61 -20.62 -70.17
C THR A 27 -4.78 -21.99 -69.51
N GLU A 28 -4.47 -23.09 -70.22
CA GLU A 28 -4.49 -24.44 -69.63
C GLU A 28 -3.43 -24.59 -68.52
N ASN A 29 -2.23 -24.05 -68.72
CA ASN A 29 -1.17 -24.09 -67.70
C ASN A 29 -1.43 -23.15 -66.53
N ALA A 30 -2.02 -21.98 -66.76
CA ALA A 30 -2.43 -21.06 -65.71
C ALA A 30 -3.55 -21.66 -64.86
N SER A 31 -4.56 -22.27 -65.48
CA SER A 31 -5.66 -22.93 -64.77
C SER A 31 -5.17 -24.07 -63.87
N LYS A 32 -4.23 -24.91 -64.37
CA LYS A 32 -3.61 -25.97 -63.56
C LYS A 32 -2.84 -25.41 -62.36
N LYS A 33 -2.01 -24.38 -62.56
CA LYS A 33 -1.24 -23.76 -61.47
C LYS A 33 -2.13 -23.11 -60.41
N VAL A 34 -3.18 -22.41 -60.85
CA VAL A 34 -4.15 -21.76 -59.97
C VAL A 34 -4.92 -22.80 -59.15
N ASN A 35 -5.39 -23.88 -59.76
CA ASN A 35 -6.08 -24.96 -59.04
C ASN A 35 -5.19 -25.65 -58.00
N VAL A 36 -3.92 -25.93 -58.35
CA VAL A 36 -2.98 -26.54 -57.40
C VAL A 36 -2.71 -25.60 -56.22
N TYR A 37 -2.54 -24.30 -56.48
CA TYR A 37 -2.32 -23.30 -55.44
C TYR A 37 -3.55 -23.12 -54.53
N PHE A 38 -4.76 -23.09 -55.09
CA PHE A 38 -6.00 -23.04 -54.33
C PHE A 38 -6.19 -24.29 -53.47
N LEU A 39 -5.94 -25.48 -54.04
CA LEU A 39 -6.03 -26.74 -53.28
C LEU A 39 -4.99 -26.82 -52.17
N SER A 40 -3.76 -26.34 -52.40
CA SER A 40 -2.75 -26.29 -51.33
C SER A 40 -3.14 -25.31 -50.22
N LYS A 41 -3.67 -24.13 -50.57
CA LYS A 41 -4.13 -23.16 -49.59
C LYS A 41 -5.33 -23.66 -48.79
N LEU A 42 -6.29 -24.33 -49.43
CA LEU A 42 -7.42 -24.95 -48.74
C LEU A 42 -6.98 -26.04 -47.75
N LYS A 43 -6.02 -26.88 -48.14
CA LYS A 43 -5.45 -27.90 -47.23
C LYS A 43 -4.72 -27.28 -46.04
N GLU A 44 -4.02 -26.17 -46.25
CA GLU A 44 -3.34 -25.43 -45.18
C GLU A 44 -4.36 -24.82 -44.21
N PHE A 45 -5.43 -24.19 -44.75
CA PHE A 45 -6.53 -23.68 -43.94
C PHE A 45 -7.25 -24.77 -43.15
N ASP A 46 -7.58 -25.91 -43.76
CA ASP A 46 -8.21 -27.03 -43.07
C ASP A 46 -7.32 -27.56 -41.94
N GLY A 47 -5.99 -27.59 -42.15
CA GLY A 47 -5.02 -27.96 -41.14
C GLY A 47 -5.00 -27.00 -39.95
N ASP A 48 -5.00 -25.70 -40.20
CA ASP A 48 -5.02 -24.68 -39.16
C ASP A 48 -6.37 -24.63 -38.42
N PHE A 49 -7.48 -24.81 -39.13
CA PHE A 49 -8.80 -24.97 -38.50
C PHE A 49 -8.85 -26.18 -37.58
N LYS A 50 -8.30 -27.32 -38.02
CA LYS A 50 -8.26 -28.54 -37.19
C LYS A 50 -7.39 -28.36 -35.95
N LYS A 51 -6.24 -27.69 -36.06
CA LYS A 51 -5.42 -27.34 -34.89
C LYS A 51 -6.17 -26.43 -33.92
N LYS A 52 -6.85 -25.40 -34.42
CA LYS A 52 -7.65 -24.48 -33.60
C LYS A 52 -8.82 -25.17 -32.92
N MET A 53 -9.45 -26.14 -33.58
CA MET A 53 -10.50 -26.95 -32.97
C MET A 53 -9.95 -27.83 -31.84
N ASN A 54 -8.82 -28.50 -32.05
CA ASN A 54 -8.19 -29.31 -31.01
C ASN A 54 -7.73 -28.46 -29.81
N GLU A 55 -7.10 -27.30 -30.05
CA GLU A 55 -6.72 -26.37 -28.98
C GLU A 55 -7.94 -25.91 -28.18
N LEU A 56 -9.07 -25.64 -28.83
CA LEU A 56 -10.32 -25.26 -28.15
C LEU A 56 -10.93 -26.39 -27.33
N GLU A 57 -10.79 -27.64 -27.79
CA GLU A 57 -11.28 -28.82 -27.09
C GLU A 57 -10.44 -29.08 -25.82
N GLU A 58 -9.11 -29.07 -25.94
CA GLU A 58 -8.19 -29.18 -24.80
C GLU A 58 -8.41 -28.05 -23.78
N LEU A 59 -8.64 -26.82 -24.24
CA LEU A 59 -8.88 -25.69 -23.35
C LEU A 59 -10.22 -25.80 -22.61
N LYS A 60 -11.24 -26.38 -23.26
CA LYS A 60 -12.54 -26.66 -22.63
C LYS A 60 -12.41 -27.76 -21.57
N GLU A 61 -11.72 -28.85 -21.88
CA GLU A 61 -11.46 -29.93 -20.91
C GLU A 61 -10.69 -29.41 -19.70
N SER A 62 -9.62 -28.63 -19.93
CA SER A 62 -8.86 -28.00 -18.85
C SER A 62 -9.73 -27.08 -17.97
N LYS A 63 -10.62 -26.30 -18.58
CA LYS A 63 -11.54 -25.43 -17.85
C LYS A 63 -12.50 -26.25 -16.98
N GLU A 64 -13.08 -27.32 -17.52
CA GLU A 64 -13.99 -28.19 -16.78
C GLU A 64 -13.29 -28.89 -15.60
N GLU A 65 -12.06 -29.37 -15.78
CA GLU A 65 -11.26 -29.94 -14.70
C GLU A 65 -11.00 -28.94 -13.56
N VAL A 66 -10.66 -27.69 -13.91
CA VAL A 66 -10.41 -26.62 -12.92
C VAL A 66 -11.69 -26.27 -12.16
N GLU A 67 -12.84 -26.17 -12.86
CA GLU A 67 -14.13 -25.90 -12.22
C GLU A 67 -14.55 -27.03 -11.28
N GLN A 68 -14.32 -28.29 -11.66
CA GLN A 68 -14.57 -29.45 -10.81
C GLN A 68 -13.67 -29.43 -9.56
N ARG A 69 -12.37 -29.13 -9.71
CA ARG A 69 -11.44 -28.98 -8.56
C ARG A 69 -11.87 -27.88 -7.62
N ILE A 70 -12.29 -26.71 -8.13
CA ILE A 70 -12.80 -25.60 -7.33
C ILE A 70 -14.06 -26.02 -6.56
N LYS A 71 -14.96 -26.78 -7.20
CA LYS A 71 -16.19 -27.27 -6.57
C LYS A 71 -15.90 -28.24 -5.42
N ILE A 72 -14.97 -29.17 -5.62
CA ILE A 72 -14.53 -30.12 -4.59
C ILE A 72 -13.88 -29.36 -3.43
N LEU A 73 -12.95 -28.44 -3.71
CA LEU A 73 -12.28 -27.63 -2.68
C LEU A 73 -13.26 -26.77 -1.88
N LYS A 74 -14.29 -26.19 -2.53
CA LYS A 74 -15.35 -25.46 -1.83
C LYS A 74 -16.20 -26.38 -0.95
N GLN A 75 -16.49 -27.59 -1.41
CA GLN A 75 -17.25 -28.57 -0.64
C GLN A 75 -16.45 -29.05 0.58
N ASP A 76 -15.15 -29.32 0.43
CA ASP A 76 -14.25 -29.70 1.51
C ASP A 76 -14.04 -28.55 2.51
N TYR A 77 -13.87 -27.32 2.03
CA TYR A 77 -13.79 -26.12 2.87
C TYR A 77 -15.06 -25.93 3.70
N ASN A 78 -16.24 -26.06 3.09
CA ASN A 78 -17.51 -25.99 3.80
C ASN A 78 -17.65 -27.14 4.81
N ALA A 79 -17.22 -28.36 4.46
CA ALA A 79 -17.24 -29.50 5.39
C ALA A 79 -16.28 -29.32 6.58
N MET A 80 -15.13 -28.65 6.38
CA MET A 80 -14.19 -28.28 7.44
C MET A 80 -14.74 -27.17 8.35
N GLN A 81 -15.49 -26.20 7.81
CA GLN A 81 -16.12 -25.14 8.62
C GLN A 81 -17.24 -25.67 9.54
N VAL A 82 -17.96 -26.73 9.15
CA VAL A 82 -18.91 -27.43 10.02
C VAL A 82 -18.28 -28.65 10.67
N SER A 83 -17.40 -28.41 11.65
CA SER A 83 -16.97 -29.48 12.55
C SER A 83 -18.20 -30.10 13.24
N ARG A 84 -18.39 -31.42 13.06
CA ARG A 84 -19.52 -32.17 13.66
C ARG A 84 -19.56 -32.10 15.19
N PHE A 85 -18.45 -31.69 15.82
CA PHE A 85 -18.30 -31.55 17.26
C PHE A 85 -18.88 -30.24 17.83
N TYR A 86 -19.23 -29.25 16.99
CA TYR A 86 -19.65 -27.92 17.44
C TYR A 86 -21.01 -27.45 16.91
N LYS A 87 -21.90 -28.36 16.49
CA LYS A 87 -23.32 -27.97 16.35
C LYS A 87 -23.89 -27.76 17.76
N PRO A 88 -24.26 -26.53 18.19
CA PRO A 88 -24.92 -26.35 19.46
C PRO A 88 -26.21 -27.18 19.44
N ARG A 89 -26.36 -28.12 20.37
CA ARG A 89 -27.64 -28.80 20.56
C ARG A 89 -28.66 -27.71 20.91
N PRO A 90 -29.80 -27.63 20.22
CA PRO A 90 -30.83 -26.66 20.59
C PRO A 90 -31.33 -27.03 21.98
N VAL A 91 -30.89 -26.29 23.00
CA VAL A 91 -31.54 -26.32 24.31
C VAL A 91 -32.80 -25.49 24.13
N ILE A 92 -33.96 -26.15 24.17
CA ILE A 92 -35.25 -25.46 24.17
C ILE A 92 -35.27 -24.63 25.46
N ARG A 93 -35.17 -23.31 25.33
CA ARG A 93 -35.33 -22.36 26.43
C ARG A 93 -36.50 -21.46 26.09
N ASP A 94 -37.39 -21.24 27.05
CA ASP A 94 -38.59 -20.41 26.91
C ASP A 94 -38.30 -18.91 26.68
N ALA A 95 -37.04 -18.49 26.82
CA ALA A 95 -36.59 -17.13 26.56
C ALA A 95 -35.50 -17.11 25.47
N TYR A 96 -35.71 -16.27 24.45
CA TYR A 96 -34.74 -16.01 23.39
C TYR A 96 -33.56 -15.20 23.97
N ILE A 97 -32.52 -15.90 24.39
CA ILE A 97 -31.22 -15.30 24.65
C ILE A 97 -30.41 -15.47 23.36
N PRO A 98 -30.02 -14.40 22.66
CA PRO A 98 -29.20 -14.52 21.47
C PRO A 98 -27.89 -15.21 21.88
N VAL A 99 -27.72 -16.46 21.43
CA VAL A 99 -26.49 -17.21 21.64
C VAL A 99 -25.46 -16.61 20.67
N SER A 100 -24.49 -15.86 21.20
CA SER A 100 -23.37 -15.41 20.40
C SER A 100 -22.63 -16.65 19.88
N HIS A 101 -22.36 -16.71 18.58
CA HIS A 101 -21.51 -17.74 18.03
C HIS A 101 -20.09 -17.45 18.52
N TYR A 102 -19.51 -18.39 19.28
CA TYR A 102 -18.17 -18.23 19.86
C TYR A 102 -17.07 -18.12 18.77
N ILE A 103 -17.32 -18.63 17.57
CA ILE A 103 -16.41 -18.60 16.43
C ILE A 103 -17.17 -18.04 15.24
N ASP A 104 -16.70 -16.92 14.72
CA ASP A 104 -17.17 -16.35 13.48
C ASP A 104 -16.39 -16.96 12.31
N ASN A 105 -17.07 -17.81 11.54
CA ASN A 105 -16.49 -18.49 10.37
C ASN A 105 -16.20 -17.54 9.20
N GLY A 106 -16.75 -16.31 9.21
CA GLY A 106 -16.53 -15.25 8.23
C GLY A 106 -15.40 -14.30 8.60
N PHE A 107 -14.97 -14.27 9.86
CA PHE A 107 -14.00 -13.29 10.37
C PHE A 107 -12.73 -13.18 9.53
N PHE A 108 -12.12 -14.30 9.13
CA PHE A 108 -10.89 -14.27 8.33
C PHE A 108 -11.13 -13.70 6.92
N ALA A 109 -12.28 -13.96 6.31
CA ALA A 109 -12.63 -13.42 5.00
C ALA A 109 -12.92 -11.91 5.09
N ASP A 110 -13.65 -11.50 6.13
CA ASP A 110 -13.96 -10.09 6.40
C ASP A 110 -12.70 -9.30 6.76
N TYR A 111 -11.83 -9.86 7.62
CA TYR A 111 -10.54 -9.29 7.96
C TYR A 111 -9.62 -9.18 6.75
N LYS A 112 -9.55 -10.21 5.90
CA LYS A 112 -8.76 -10.14 4.67
C LYS A 112 -9.28 -9.08 3.72
N THR A 113 -10.60 -8.93 3.60
CA THR A 113 -11.22 -7.89 2.78
C THR A 113 -10.92 -6.50 3.33
N ALA A 114 -11.10 -6.30 4.64
CA ALA A 114 -10.74 -5.07 5.32
C ALA A 114 -9.26 -4.74 5.16
N LYS A 115 -8.37 -5.70 5.38
CA LYS A 115 -6.91 -5.55 5.21
C LYS A 115 -6.55 -5.14 3.79
N ASN A 116 -7.14 -5.78 2.78
CA ASN A 116 -6.89 -5.42 1.38
C ASN A 116 -7.39 -4.01 1.03
N LEU A 117 -8.49 -3.56 1.63
CA LEU A 117 -8.99 -2.18 1.48
C LEU A 117 -8.14 -1.16 2.24
N LEU A 118 -7.42 -1.60 3.27
CA LEU A 118 -6.58 -0.80 4.16
C LEU A 118 -5.10 -0.85 3.79
N VAL A 119 -4.75 -1.36 2.61
CA VAL A 119 -3.39 -1.26 2.07
C VAL A 119 -3.10 0.22 1.82
N MET A 120 -2.52 0.85 2.83
CA MET A 120 -2.14 2.26 2.82
C MET A 120 -0.67 2.38 2.42
N ASP A 121 -0.39 3.28 1.49
CA ASP A 121 0.98 3.68 1.21
C ASP A 121 1.46 4.63 2.31
N LYS A 122 2.09 4.05 3.33
CA LYS A 122 2.62 4.77 4.50
C LYS A 122 3.64 5.83 4.09
N GLY A 123 4.41 5.58 3.02
CA GLY A 123 5.42 6.52 2.51
C GLY A 123 4.82 7.80 1.95
N SER A 124 3.75 7.70 1.14
CA SER A 124 3.05 8.90 0.65
C SER A 124 2.32 9.66 1.74
N ILE A 125 1.81 8.98 2.77
CA ILE A 125 1.22 9.65 3.95
C ILE A 125 2.27 10.51 4.65
N ILE A 126 3.47 9.97 4.91
CA ILE A 126 4.57 10.74 5.52
C ILE A 126 4.93 11.96 4.67
N LYS A 127 5.10 11.80 3.35
CA LYS A 127 5.37 12.92 2.43
C LYS A 127 4.28 13.98 2.49
N THR A 128 3.02 13.56 2.44
CA THR A 128 1.87 14.46 2.49
C THR A 128 1.85 15.28 3.79
N VAL A 129 2.20 14.66 4.93
CA VAL A 129 2.29 15.37 6.21
C VAL A 129 3.42 16.41 6.19
N LEU A 130 4.60 16.05 5.68
CA LEU A 130 5.75 16.95 5.59
C LEU A 130 5.51 18.12 4.62
N GLU A 131 4.88 17.87 3.47
CA GLU A 131 4.54 18.89 2.47
C GLU A 131 3.48 19.86 3.00
N LYS A 132 2.45 19.33 3.67
CA LYS A 132 1.34 20.14 4.20
C LYS A 132 1.76 20.94 5.44
N PHE A 133 2.70 20.43 6.22
CA PHE A 133 3.18 21.04 7.45
C PHE A 133 4.71 21.13 7.43
N PRO A 134 5.27 22.12 6.70
CA PRO A 134 6.71 22.34 6.70
C PRO A 134 7.20 22.81 8.08
N TYR A 135 8.48 22.57 8.37
CA TYR A 135 9.08 22.94 9.64
C TYR A 135 9.15 24.47 9.80
N HIS A 136 8.35 25.01 10.72
CA HIS A 136 8.42 26.41 11.15
C HIS A 136 8.98 26.60 12.56
N GLY A 137 9.59 25.56 13.13
CA GLY A 137 10.09 25.60 14.49
C GLY A 137 11.39 26.39 14.64
N ASN A 138 11.69 26.79 15.87
CA ASN A 138 12.97 27.38 16.23
C ASN A 138 13.89 26.30 16.81
N LEU A 139 14.90 25.91 16.02
CA LEU A 139 15.86 24.87 16.35
C LEU A 139 16.72 25.25 17.58
N GLU A 140 17.01 26.53 17.78
CA GLU A 140 17.72 26.99 18.98
C GLU A 140 16.87 26.83 20.24
N ARG A 141 15.58 27.15 20.15
CA ARG A 141 14.61 26.98 21.25
C ARG A 141 14.44 25.51 21.61
N TYR A 142 14.34 24.65 20.60
CA TYR A 142 14.29 23.20 20.78
C TYR A 142 15.53 22.69 21.54
N ASN A 143 16.73 23.06 21.08
CA ASN A 143 17.98 22.63 21.70
C ASN A 143 18.13 23.12 23.13
N ALA A 144 17.74 24.36 23.41
CA ALA A 144 17.79 24.92 24.76
C ALA A 144 16.75 24.27 25.70
N ALA A 145 15.55 23.96 25.22
CA ALA A 145 14.56 23.24 26.04
C ALA A 145 15.02 21.80 26.34
N LYS A 146 15.63 21.14 25.36
CA LYS A 146 16.19 19.79 25.53
C LYS A 146 17.35 19.77 26.52
N SER A 147 18.26 20.74 26.46
CA SER A 147 19.38 20.82 27.40
C SER A 147 18.92 21.07 28.85
N ILE A 148 17.87 21.87 29.04
CA ILE A 148 17.28 22.05 30.38
C ILE A 148 16.70 20.73 30.90
N LEU A 149 15.96 19.99 30.08
CA LEU A 149 15.40 18.68 30.48
C LEU A 149 16.48 17.64 30.79
N GLU A 150 17.63 17.69 30.11
CA GLU A 150 18.78 16.82 30.40
C GLU A 150 19.46 17.17 31.74
N LEU A 151 19.51 18.45 32.10
CA LEU A 151 19.99 18.91 33.42
C LEU A 151 19.03 18.52 34.55
N LEU A 152 17.72 18.58 34.29
CA LEU A 152 16.66 18.22 35.24
C LEU A 152 16.40 16.71 35.26
N ASN A 153 17.38 15.94 35.74
CA ASN A 153 17.17 14.53 36.02
C ASN A 153 16.24 14.32 37.23
N PHE A 154 15.78 13.08 37.47
CA PHE A 154 14.84 12.78 38.55
C PHE A 154 15.32 13.25 39.93
N ASN A 155 16.61 13.10 40.25
CA ASN A 155 17.16 13.53 41.54
C ASN A 155 17.17 15.06 41.66
N ALA A 156 17.58 15.76 40.60
CA ALA A 156 17.57 17.22 40.57
C ALA A 156 16.16 17.78 40.71
N ILE A 157 15.16 17.16 40.06
CA ILE A 157 13.75 17.54 40.21
C ILE A 157 13.29 17.30 41.65
N TYR A 158 13.61 16.14 42.23
CA TYR A 158 13.25 15.82 43.61
C TYR A 158 13.83 16.86 44.59
N ASP A 159 15.12 17.16 44.47
CA ASP A 159 15.79 18.14 45.32
C ASP A 159 15.17 19.54 45.15
N LEU A 160 14.89 19.97 43.91
CA LEU A 160 14.22 21.24 43.64
C LEU A 160 12.82 21.30 44.24
N CYS A 161 12.03 20.22 44.16
CA CYS A 161 10.69 20.17 44.76
C CYS A 161 10.70 20.30 46.29
N THR A 162 11.83 20.04 46.96
CA THR A 162 11.95 20.21 48.43
C THR A 162 12.26 21.64 48.85
N LEU A 163 12.68 22.50 47.92
CA LEU A 163 13.02 23.90 48.18
C LEU A 163 11.81 24.82 48.07
N GLU A 164 11.87 25.98 48.73
CA GLU A 164 10.90 27.05 48.51
C GLU A 164 10.98 27.59 47.07
N LYS A 165 9.86 28.05 46.52
CA LYS A 165 9.74 28.48 45.12
C LYS A 165 10.73 29.57 44.71
N THR A 166 11.03 30.49 45.63
CA THR A 166 12.02 31.55 45.41
C THR A 166 13.45 31.00 45.31
N GLU A 167 13.76 29.94 46.07
CA GLU A 167 15.04 29.24 46.02
C GLU A 167 15.14 28.35 44.79
N GLN A 168 14.05 27.69 44.36
CA GLN A 168 14.00 26.93 43.12
C GLN A 168 14.43 27.79 41.92
N LEU A 169 13.87 29.00 41.82
CA LEU A 169 14.21 29.94 40.76
C LEU A 169 15.68 30.38 40.82
N LYS A 170 16.23 30.65 42.01
CA LYS A 170 17.65 31.00 42.16
C LYS A 170 18.55 29.87 41.67
N VAL A 171 18.28 28.63 42.10
CA VAL A 171 19.07 27.45 41.69
C VAL A 171 19.00 27.25 40.19
N LEU A 172 17.82 27.43 39.57
CA LEU A 172 17.67 27.39 38.11
C LEU A 172 18.46 28.52 37.44
N TYR A 173 18.33 29.76 37.89
CA TYR A 173 19.08 30.89 37.32
C TYR A 173 20.60 30.70 37.45
N ASP A 174 21.10 30.08 38.51
CA ASP A 174 22.54 29.85 38.65
C ASP A 174 23.04 28.70 37.77
N SER A 175 22.20 27.70 37.53
CA SER A 175 22.55 26.50 36.76
C SER A 175 22.41 26.67 35.24
N LEU A 176 21.50 27.55 34.79
CA LEU A 176 21.16 27.71 33.38
C LEU A 176 22.13 28.64 32.63
N LYS A 177 22.36 28.34 31.35
CA LYS A 177 23.14 29.18 30.42
C LYS A 177 22.30 30.34 29.89
N LYS A 178 22.94 31.31 29.22
CA LYS A 178 22.29 32.54 28.70
C LYS A 178 21.03 32.27 27.84
N LYS A 179 21.05 31.24 26.97
CA LYS A 179 19.89 30.88 26.12
C LYS A 179 18.78 30.17 26.90
N GLU A 180 19.16 29.34 27.87
CA GLU A 180 18.22 28.61 28.73
C GLU A 180 17.52 29.57 29.72
N LYS A 181 18.23 30.59 30.20
CA LYS A 181 17.69 31.70 30.99
C LYS A 181 16.62 32.50 30.24
N ALA A 182 16.80 32.69 28.92
CA ALA A 182 15.79 33.37 28.12
C ALA A 182 14.48 32.55 28.08
N LEU A 183 14.56 31.22 27.96
CA LEU A 183 13.40 30.34 28.03
C LEU A 183 12.72 30.34 29.41
N LEU A 184 13.51 30.37 30.48
CA LEU A 184 12.97 30.51 31.83
C LEU A 184 12.26 31.88 31.99
N GLY A 185 12.83 32.94 31.44
CA GLY A 185 12.22 34.27 31.40
C GLY A 185 10.87 34.29 30.68
N GLU A 186 10.77 33.64 29.52
CA GLU A 186 9.49 33.52 28.78
C GLU A 186 8.40 32.79 29.57
N PHE A 187 8.77 31.84 30.42
CA PHE A 187 7.80 31.13 31.27
C PHE A 187 7.33 31.97 32.47
N ILE A 188 8.22 32.81 33.01
CA ILE A 188 7.95 33.66 34.17
C ILE A 188 7.26 34.98 33.79
N GLU A 189 7.50 35.51 32.58
CA GLU A 189 6.91 36.78 32.09
C GLU A 189 5.38 36.89 32.28
N PRO A 190 4.56 35.85 32.03
CA PRO A 190 3.13 35.92 32.27
C PRO A 190 2.70 35.74 33.75
N MET A 191 3.63 35.47 34.68
CA MET A 191 3.33 35.28 36.10
C MET A 191 3.45 36.63 36.83
N ASP A 192 2.38 37.05 37.51
CA ASP A 192 2.34 38.31 38.27
C ASP A 192 3.16 38.22 39.58
N GLU A 193 3.28 37.02 40.16
CA GLU A 193 4.01 36.78 41.41
C GLU A 193 4.99 35.59 41.32
N ILE A 194 6.18 35.77 41.92
CA ILE A 194 7.24 34.75 42.00
C ILE A 194 6.77 33.53 42.81
N GLU A 195 5.80 33.71 43.72
CA GLU A 195 5.20 32.64 44.53
C GLU A 195 4.29 31.69 43.71
N GLU A 196 3.99 31.99 42.46
CA GLU A 196 3.23 31.10 41.58
C GLU A 196 4.11 30.05 40.89
N PHE A 197 5.43 30.23 40.87
CA PHE A 197 6.34 29.33 40.18
C PHE A 197 6.25 27.89 40.72
N ASP A 198 6.09 26.93 39.82
CA ASP A 198 6.20 25.50 40.09
C ASP A 198 7.15 24.85 39.07
N ILE A 199 8.18 24.17 39.57
CA ILE A 199 9.13 23.42 38.78
C ILE A 199 8.46 22.33 37.92
N LEU A 200 7.39 21.70 38.42
CA LEU A 200 6.67 20.65 37.68
C LEU A 200 5.93 21.23 36.48
N ASP A 201 5.31 22.40 36.65
CA ASP A 201 4.65 23.12 35.55
C ASP A 201 5.66 23.61 34.53
N PHE A 202 6.81 24.11 34.98
CA PHE A 202 7.90 24.49 34.07
C PHE A 202 8.41 23.29 33.25
N ILE A 203 8.59 22.12 33.88
CA ILE A 203 8.99 20.90 33.17
C ILE A 203 7.92 20.47 32.16
N SER A 204 6.65 20.54 32.53
CA SER A 204 5.53 20.24 31.63
C SER A 204 5.55 21.16 30.40
N TRP A 205 5.73 22.46 30.63
CA TRP A 205 5.87 23.46 29.58
C TRP A 205 7.09 23.24 28.69
N LEU A 206 8.24 22.85 29.26
CA LEU A 206 9.43 22.48 28.50
C LEU A 206 9.18 21.26 27.61
N LYS A 207 8.54 20.21 28.13
CA LYS A 207 8.17 19.01 27.35
C LYS A 207 7.24 19.37 26.19
N GLN A 208 6.25 20.22 26.44
CA GLN A 208 5.36 20.72 25.39
C GLN A 208 6.12 21.53 24.34
N THR A 209 7.02 22.41 24.77
CA THR A 209 7.87 23.21 23.88
C THR A 209 8.75 22.32 23.01
N VAL A 210 9.37 21.28 23.57
CA VAL A 210 10.14 20.28 22.81
C VAL A 210 9.24 19.59 21.78
N SER A 211 8.05 19.13 22.18
CA SER A 211 7.11 18.46 21.29
C SER A 211 6.68 19.32 20.09
N ILE A 212 6.41 20.61 20.32
CA ILE A 212 5.99 21.56 19.27
C ILE A 212 7.17 21.93 18.36
N GLN A 213 8.36 22.11 18.92
CA GLN A 213 9.54 22.61 18.20
C GLN A 213 10.40 21.50 17.59
N THR A 214 10.02 20.23 17.78
CA THR A 214 10.76 19.07 17.28
C THR A 214 10.87 19.12 15.75
N PRO A 215 12.08 19.02 15.17
CA PRO A 215 12.30 18.98 13.73
C PRO A 215 12.07 17.58 13.12
N GLU A 216 12.08 16.56 13.96
CA GLU A 216 11.91 15.16 13.58
C GLU A 216 10.44 14.73 13.56
N LEU A 217 10.07 13.99 12.52
CA LEU A 217 8.80 13.29 12.42
C LEU A 217 8.95 11.89 12.98
N LYS A 218 8.19 11.56 14.02
CA LYS A 218 8.18 10.21 14.60
C LYS A 218 7.05 9.39 14.00
N ALA A 219 7.40 8.34 13.28
CA ALA A 219 6.47 7.40 12.65
C ALA A 219 6.43 6.10 13.47
N TYR A 220 5.28 5.79 14.07
CA TYR A 220 5.05 4.56 14.81
C TYR A 220 4.39 3.51 13.90
N LEU A 221 5.03 2.34 13.80
CA LEU A 221 4.71 1.27 12.86
C LEU A 221 4.46 -0.06 13.58
N GLY A 222 3.67 -0.94 12.96
CA GLY A 222 3.28 -2.23 13.55
C GLY A 222 4.27 -3.37 13.31
N GLU A 223 5.29 -3.16 12.48
CA GLU A 223 6.32 -4.14 12.12
C GLU A 223 7.72 -3.56 12.40
N GLU A 224 8.64 -4.38 12.93
CA GLU A 224 9.98 -3.92 13.33
C GLU A 224 10.89 -3.60 12.13
N ASP A 225 10.69 -4.30 11.02
CA ASP A 225 11.53 -4.17 9.81
C ASP A 225 11.06 -3.03 8.88
N GLU A 226 9.94 -2.38 9.19
CA GLU A 226 9.45 -1.25 8.39
C GLU A 226 10.23 0.02 8.70
N ASN A 227 10.88 0.55 7.67
CA ASN A 227 11.66 1.77 7.77
C ASN A 227 11.36 2.71 6.57
N TYR A 228 11.16 3.99 6.89
CA TYR A 228 10.85 5.08 5.96
C TYR A 228 11.85 6.25 6.05
N ASP A 229 13.04 6.02 6.58
CA ASP A 229 14.11 7.03 6.69
C ASP A 229 14.54 7.51 5.29
N ASN A 230 14.36 6.68 4.26
CA ASN A 230 14.58 7.03 2.85
C ASN A 230 13.58 8.07 2.30
N VAL A 231 12.50 8.38 3.03
CA VAL A 231 11.47 9.33 2.60
C VAL A 231 11.93 10.78 2.81
N ALA A 232 12.58 11.04 3.95
CA ALA A 232 13.21 12.31 4.29
C ALA A 232 14.16 12.13 5.48
N ASP A 233 15.23 12.93 5.52
CA ASP A 233 16.30 12.84 6.53
C ASP A 233 15.83 13.05 7.98
N ASN A 234 14.65 13.65 8.18
CA ASN A 234 14.09 13.97 9.49
C ASN A 234 12.97 13.01 9.94
N VAL A 235 12.84 11.84 9.31
CA VAL A 235 11.88 10.80 9.70
C VAL A 235 12.56 9.80 10.61
N VAL A 236 11.93 9.49 11.73
CA VAL A 236 12.38 8.48 12.69
C VAL A 236 11.29 7.43 12.84
N CYS A 237 11.58 6.21 12.40
CA CYS A 237 10.66 5.07 12.52
C CYS A 237 10.81 4.40 13.88
N MET A 238 9.68 4.12 14.54
CA MET A 238 9.61 3.45 15.84
C MET A 238 8.62 2.30 15.78
N PHE A 239 9.01 1.14 16.30
CA PHE A 239 8.10 0.01 16.43
C PHE A 239 7.12 0.22 17.60
N ASP A 240 5.82 0.06 17.32
CA ASP A 240 4.75 0.03 18.30
C ASP A 240 3.96 -1.27 18.15
N LYS A 241 4.21 -2.22 19.05
CA LYS A 241 3.55 -3.53 19.09
C LYS A 241 2.03 -3.47 19.10
N ASN A 242 1.43 -2.37 19.56
CA ASN A 242 -0.02 -2.21 19.63
C ASN A 242 -0.62 -1.84 18.27
N VAL A 243 0.17 -1.24 17.36
CA VAL A 243 -0.23 -1.02 15.97
C VAL A 243 -0.29 -2.38 15.27
N CYS A 244 -1.45 -2.69 14.71
CA CYS A 244 -1.72 -3.88 13.91
C CYS A 244 -1.47 -3.59 12.44
N GLU A 245 -2.05 -2.50 11.93
CA GLU A 245 -1.97 -2.07 10.53
C GLU A 245 -1.89 -0.54 10.49
N GLY A 246 -1.33 0.01 9.41
CA GLY A 246 -1.23 1.46 9.21
C GLY A 246 -0.05 2.14 9.90
N ILE A 247 -0.18 3.43 10.18
CA ILE A 247 0.90 4.29 10.70
C ILE A 247 0.34 5.37 11.63
N ARG A 248 1.06 5.65 12.72
CA ARG A 248 0.78 6.79 13.60
C ARG A 248 1.94 7.77 13.54
N ILE A 249 1.68 9.02 13.17
CA ILE A 249 2.70 10.04 12.98
C ILE A 249 2.56 11.11 14.08
N VAL A 250 3.67 11.43 14.74
CA VAL A 250 3.77 12.56 15.67
C VAL A 250 4.78 13.56 15.13
N TYR A 251 4.32 14.79 14.89
CA TYR A 251 5.16 15.85 14.35
C TYR A 251 4.68 17.22 14.85
N GLN A 252 5.61 18.02 15.38
CA GLN A 252 5.36 19.39 15.88
C GLN A 252 4.12 19.52 16.79
N GLY A 253 4.00 18.63 17.79
CA GLY A 253 2.88 18.62 18.73
C GLY A 253 1.54 18.15 18.15
N ARG A 254 1.52 17.63 16.91
CA ARG A 254 0.33 17.09 16.26
C ARG A 254 0.42 15.59 16.09
N LEU A 255 -0.71 14.93 16.28
CA LEU A 255 -0.88 13.49 16.10
C LEU A 255 -1.73 13.25 14.85
N TYR A 256 -1.20 12.48 13.90
CA TYR A 256 -1.92 11.99 12.73
C TYR A 256 -2.02 10.48 12.84
N ASP A 257 -3.22 9.98 13.12
CA ASP A 257 -3.44 8.56 13.38
C ASP A 257 -4.18 7.92 12.20
N TYR A 258 -3.43 7.11 11.45
CA TYR A 258 -3.94 6.25 10.39
C TYR A 258 -3.76 4.77 10.77
N SER A 259 -3.65 4.47 12.07
CA SER A 259 -3.33 3.14 12.56
C SER A 259 -4.56 2.39 13.08
N ILE A 260 -4.50 1.07 12.98
CA ILE A 260 -5.47 0.14 13.54
C ILE A 260 -4.78 -0.59 14.67
N TYR A 261 -5.38 -0.57 15.85
CA TYR A 261 -4.77 -1.13 17.06
C TYR A 261 -5.25 -2.55 17.34
N LYS A 262 -4.35 -3.40 17.86
CA LYS A 262 -4.68 -4.78 18.31
C LYS A 262 -5.62 -4.78 19.52
N SER A 263 -5.47 -3.81 20.42
CA SER A 263 -6.34 -3.65 21.58
C SER A 263 -6.55 -2.18 21.91
N ARG A 264 -7.77 -1.81 22.31
CA ARG A 264 -8.10 -0.47 22.83
C ARG A 264 -7.60 -0.23 24.27
N LYS A 265 -6.63 -1.00 24.76
CA LYS A 265 -5.98 -0.63 26.03
C LYS A 265 -5.41 0.78 25.87
N LYS A 266 -5.76 1.67 26.80
CA LYS A 266 -5.24 3.04 26.88
C LYS A 266 -3.72 2.98 26.66
N ASN A 267 -3.23 3.60 25.59
CA ASN A 267 -1.81 3.65 25.28
C ASN A 267 -1.10 4.35 26.47
N GLU A 268 -0.23 3.61 27.17
CA GLU A 268 0.56 4.11 28.31
C GLU A 268 1.72 5.04 27.89
N HIS A 269 1.83 5.38 26.60
CA HIS A 269 2.91 6.21 26.04
C HIS A 269 2.47 7.63 25.67
N ILE A 270 1.34 8.09 26.19
CA ILE A 270 1.01 9.52 26.17
C ILE A 270 1.39 10.06 27.54
N TYR A 271 2.64 10.48 27.75
CA TYR A 271 3.12 11.54 28.67
C TYR A 271 4.64 11.73 28.54
#